data_AF-A0A2D7KVS9-F1
#
_entry.id   AF-A0A2D7KVS9-F1
#
_cell.length_a   1.000
_cell.length_b   1.000
_cell.length_c   1.000
_cell.angle_alpha   90.00
_cell.angle_beta   90.00
_cell.angle_gamma   90.00
#
_symmetry.space_group_name_H-M   'P 1'
#
loop_
_entity.id
_entity.type
_entity.pdbx_description
1 polymer ?
#
loop_
_entity_poly.entity_id
_entity_poly.type
_entity_poly.pdbx_seq_one_letter_code
_entity_poly.pdbx_strand_id
1 'polypeptide(L)' 'MEFLLLWFFNQDVFVSGLRYKSAAECFTNAQNAGLELRDVGLNPPIFTCIPVSNDKELKIYRQGSISKFPF' A
#
# COMPACT_ATOMS: atom_id res chain seq x y z
N MET A 1 -10.17 4.21 14.66
CA MET A 1 -9.35 3.18 14.02
C MET A 1 -9.33 3.52 12.55
N GLU A 2 -8.16 3.45 11.92
CA GLU A 2 -8.00 3.76 10.50
C GLU A 2 -7.42 2.54 9.79
N PHE A 3 -7.53 2.52 8.46
CA PHE A 3 -6.94 1.48 7.62
C PHE A 3 -5.90 2.10 6.72
N LEU A 4 -4.74 1.46 6.61
CA LEU A 4 -3.67 1.83 5.69
C LEU A 4 -3.59 0.82 4.55
N LEU A 5 -3.48 1.34 3.34
CA LEU A 5 -3.21 0.55 2.15
C LEU A 5 -1.70 0.32 2.01
N LEU A 6 -1.32 -0.95 1.96
CA LEU A 6 0.02 -1.40 1.65
C LEU A 6 0.03 -2.10 0.30
N TRP A 7 0.96 -1.68 -0.56
CA TRP A 7 1.24 -2.34 -1.83
C TRP A 7 2.54 -3.13 -1.72
N PHE A 8 2.54 -4.33 -2.27
CA PHE A 8 3.70 -5.22 -2.35
C PHE A 8 4.11 -5.33 -3.82
N PHE A 9 5.34 -4.91 -4.09
CA PHE A 9 5.94 -5.03 -5.41
C PHE A 9 7.30 -5.68 -5.25
N ASN A 10 7.42 -6.92 -5.72
CA ASN A 10 8.60 -7.76 -5.48
C ASN A 10 8.95 -7.87 -3.98
N GLN A 11 10.12 -7.37 -3.58
CA GLN A 11 10.59 -7.35 -2.18
C GLN A 11 10.33 -6.01 -1.49
N ASP A 12 9.65 -5.08 -2.17
CA ASP A 12 9.31 -3.76 -1.67
C ASP A 12 7.87 -3.67 -1.19
N VAL A 13 7.70 -2.87 -0.14
CA VAL A 13 6.40 -2.51 0.45
C VAL A 13 6.27 -1.00 0.33
N PHE A 14 5.21 -0.54 -0.31
CA PHE A 14 4.86 0.87 -0.46
C PHE A 14 3.65 1.19 0.39
N VAL A 15 3.77 2.21 1.22
CA VAL A 15 2.65 2.79 1.97
C VAL A 15 2.14 3.96 1.12
N SER A 16 0.88 3.96 0.73
CA SER A 16 0.32 5.07 -0.06
C SER A 16 0.26 6.40 0.72
N GLY A 17 0.43 6.34 2.04
CA GLY A 17 0.22 7.46 2.96
C GLY A 17 -1.26 7.77 3.20
N LEU A 18 -2.17 7.15 2.44
CA LEU A 18 -3.61 7.33 2.55
C LEU A 18 -4.15 6.55 3.75
N ARG A 19 -4.98 7.23 4.54
CA ARG A 19 -5.69 6.67 5.69
C ARG A 19 -7.19 6.60 5.38
N TYR A 20 -7.77 5.41 5.54
CA TYR A 20 -9.17 5.16 5.26
C TYR A 20 -9.96 4.98 6.55
N LYS A 21 -11.22 5.43 6.57
CA LYS A 21 -12.08 5.33 7.76
C LYS A 21 -12.64 3.93 7.96
N SER A 22 -12.64 3.12 6.90
CA SER A 22 -13.13 1.74 6.94
C SER A 22 -12.28 0.81 6.06
N ALA A 23 -12.32 -0.49 6.38
CA ALA A 23 -11.70 -1.52 5.55
C ALA A 23 -12.29 -1.53 4.13
N ALA A 24 -13.62 -1.42 4.01
CA ALA A 24 -14.30 -1.43 2.72
C ALA A 24 -13.81 -0.30 1.81
N GLU A 25 -13.67 0.91 2.35
CA GLU A 25 -13.16 2.06 1.61
C GLU A 25 -11.72 1.83 1.11
N CYS A 26 -10.84 1.30 1.97
CA CYS A 26 -9.47 0.93 1.61
C CYS A 26 -9.44 -0.11 0.48
N PHE A 27 -10.22 -1.19 0.61
CA PHE A 27 -10.26 -2.29 -0.36
C PHE A 27 -10.84 -1.84 -1.71
N THR A 28 -11.90 -1.04 -1.73
CA THR A 28 -12.50 -0.54 -2.97
C THR A 28 -11.54 0.40 -3.70
N ASN A 29 -10.88 1.30 -2.97
CA ASN A 29 -9.91 2.21 -3.56
C ASN A 29 -8.72 1.46 -4.18
N ALA A 30 -8.16 0.47 -3.46
CA ALA A 30 -7.09 -0.38 -3.96
C ALA A 30 -7.50 -1.18 -5.21
N GLN A 31 -8.72 -1.74 -5.23
CA GLN A 31 -9.22 -2.44 -6.41
C GLN A 31 -9.36 -1.53 -7.62
N ASN A 32 -9.90 -0.32 -7.44
CA ASN A 32 -10.05 0.64 -8.51
C ASN A 32 -8.70 1.07 -9.09
N ALA A 33 -7.73 1.40 -8.23
CA ALA A 33 -6.37 1.70 -8.66
C ALA A 33 -5.73 0.52 -9.41
N GLY A 34 -6.02 -0.71 -8.97
CA GLY A 34 -5.57 -1.92 -9.66
C GLY A 34 -6.18 -2.10 -11.06
N LEU A 35 -7.43 -1.69 -11.25
CA LEU A 35 -8.08 -1.67 -12.58
C LEU A 35 -7.48 -0.60 -13.47
N GLU A 36 -7.28 0.61 -12.95
CA GLU A 36 -6.64 1.72 -13.68
C GLU A 36 -5.23 1.35 -14.18
N LEU A 37 -4.45 0.62 -13.37
CA LEU A 37 -3.14 0.10 -13.78
C LEU A 37 -3.25 -0.91 -14.92
N ARG A 38 -4.24 -1.80 -14.89
CA ARG A 38 -4.46 -2.78 -15.96
C ARG A 38 -4.85 -2.11 -17.27
N ASP A 39 -5.63 -1.03 -17.21
CA ASP A 39 -6.08 -0.29 -18.40
C ASP A 39 -4.91 0.34 -19.18
N VAL A 40 -3.81 0.67 -18.50
CA VAL A 40 -2.57 1.16 -19.12
C VAL A 40 -1.54 0.05 -19.38
N GLY A 41 -1.95 -1.22 -19.29
CA GLY A 41 -1.11 -2.38 -19.58
C GLY A 41 -0.12 -2.75 -18.48
N LEU A 42 -0.29 -2.24 -17.25
CA LEU A 42 0.54 -2.57 -16.10
C LEU A 42 -0.10 -3.68 -15.26
N ASN A 43 0.74 -4.54 -14.69
CA ASN A 43 0.30 -5.53 -13.71
C ASN A 43 0.16 -4.86 -12.34
N PRO A 44 -1.03 -4.87 -11.72
CA PRO A 44 -1.21 -4.24 -10.42
C PRO A 44 -0.47 -5.01 -9.32
N PRO A 45 0.18 -4.33 -8.38
CA PRO A 45 0.82 -4.98 -7.24
C PRO A 45 -0.19 -5.67 -6.34
N ILE A 46 0.29 -6.65 -5.57
CA ILE A 46 -0.52 -7.26 -4.50
C ILE A 46 -0.73 -6.18 -3.42
N PHE A 47 -1.88 -6.19 -2.77
CA PHE A 47 -2.16 -5.22 -1.71
C PHE A 47 -2.78 -5.86 -0.47
N THR A 48 -2.71 -5.12 0.64
CA THR A 48 -3.48 -5.42 1.85
C THR A 48 -3.87 -4.13 2.57
N CYS A 49 -4.96 -4.20 3.34
CA CYS A 49 -5.44 -3.11 4.17
C CYS A 49 -5.25 -3.49 5.64
N ILE A 50 -4.35 -2.81 6.34
CA ILE A 50 -4.08 -3.10 7.77
C ILE A 50 -4.79 -2.11 8.68
N PRO A 51 -5.39 -2.56 9.80
CA PRO A 51 -5.93 -1.66 10.80
C PRO A 51 -4.79 -1.01 11.58
N VAL A 52 -4.87 0.29 11.79
CA VAL A 52 -3.96 1.08 12.62
C VAL A 52 -4.73 1.93 13.62
N SER A 53 -4.05 2.23 14.73
CA SER A 53 -4.54 3.21 15.69
C SER A 53 -4.45 4.60 15.08
N ASN A 54 -5.43 5.45 15.40
CA ASN A 54 -5.42 6.85 14.96
C ASN A 54 -4.12 7.52 15.42
N ASP A 55 -3.52 8.34 14.55
CA ASP A 55 -2.32 9.15 14.85
C ASP A 55 -1.05 8.36 15.24
N LYS A 56 -1.05 7.04 15.09
CA LYS A 56 0.19 6.26 15.19
C LYS A 56 0.89 6.17 13.85
N GLU A 57 2.20 6.37 13.86
CA GLU A 57 3.06 6.08 12.72
C GLU A 57 3.23 4.57 12.55
N LEU A 58 3.03 4.10 11.32
CA LEU A 58 3.36 2.74 10.93
C LEU A 58 4.87 2.64 10.66
N LYS A 59 5.58 1.84 11.45
CA LYS A 59 6.99 1.50 11.18
C LYS A 59 7.07 0.12 10.54
N ILE A 60 7.55 0.06 9.31
CA ILE A 60 7.79 -1.20 8.59
C ILE A 60 9.25 -1.58 8.80
N TYR A 61 9.50 -2.67 9.52
CA TYR A 61 10.84 -3.22 9.71
C TYR A 61 11.11 -4.25 8.63
N ARG A 62 12.01 -3.94 7.69
CA ARG A 62 12.41 -4.84 6.63
C ARG A 62 13.79 -5.43 6.93
N GLN A 63 13.95 -6.74 6.76
CA GLN A 63 15.28 -7.36 6.71
C GLN A 63 15.81 -7.28 5.28
N GLY A 64 16.73 -6.35 5.01
CA GLY A 64 17.34 -6.16 3.69
C GLY A 64 18.02 -4.80 3.53
N SER A 65 19.05 -4.73 2.68
CA SER A 65 19.76 -3.48 2.38
C SER A 65 18.81 -2.48 1.75
N ILE A 66 18.76 -1.25 2.28
CA ILE A 66 18.13 -0.11 1.62
C ILE A 66 18.86 0.06 0.27
N SER A 67 18.23 -0.38 -0.82
CA SER A 67 18.70 -0.04 -2.16
C SER A 67 18.52 1.46 -2.31
N LYS A 68 19.61 2.21 -2.11
CA LYS A 68 19.73 3.60 -2.58
C LYS A 68 19.79 3.52 -4.10
N PHE A 69 18.68 3.28 -4.76
CA PHE A 69 18.64 3.44 -6.22
C PHE A 69 18.84 4.94 -6.50
N PRO A 70 19.91 5.34 -7.22
CA PRO A 70 20.18 6.72 -7.51
C PRO A 70 19.57 7.05 -8.88
N PHE A 71 18.29 7.36 -8.91
CA PHE A 71 17.69 8.14 -9.99
C PHE A 71 16.45 8.88 -9.48
#